data_AF-A0A6G1SMN3-F1
#
_entry.id   AF-A0A6G1SMN3-F1
#
_cell.length_a   1.000
_cell.length_b   1.000
_cell.length_c   1.000
_cell.angle_alpha   90.00
_cell.angle_beta   90.00
_cell.angle_gamma   90.00
#
_symmetry.space_group_name_H-M   'P 1'
#
loop_
_entity.id
_entity.type
_entity.pdbx_description
1 polymer ?
#
loop_
_entity_poly.entity_id
_entity_poly.type
_entity_poly.pdbx_seq_one_letter_code
_entity_poly.pdbx_strand_id
1 'polypeptide(L)'
;MDPYNLLDAVDISNQIPSSFYSQMESKKWSERKEALEVIEKITAVPKIKNADFNELVRILKKTIAKDANVVVVQSAAKCLCQLAQGLRYDFAPHSNSSLSTIFEKFKEKKPHVITVLREAADAAFIGTNLENIFEDVIQLLDNKNPQIKSEMCLFLARTFARFPAQVMNKRTLRPLVNALIKTLSDMDATVRDNSAMAIGTAMKVSGEKLMMTLIADVEPIKLPKIKEFCEKAQVKKIPKAALNAMNNNPAPQAAPQSNHAPPRNSSATMVRSTSNRRLTVTSAKPATQRTQPAAPPAPSSNATVKRNATIIKRSTAPKRSIAPASSQQNLQHQQQQQQQQQHQQQQ
;
A
#
# COMPACT_ATOMS: atom_id res chain seq x y z
N MET A 1 29.05 4.48 -5.02
CA MET A 1 28.49 3.64 -3.94
C MET A 1 27.22 4.28 -3.41
N ASP A 2 26.24 3.51 -2.91
CA ASP A 2 25.11 4.06 -2.15
C ASP A 2 25.61 4.42 -0.73
N PRO A 3 25.47 5.67 -0.25
CA PRO A 3 25.88 6.06 1.10
C PRO A 3 25.31 5.17 2.22
N TYR A 4 24.11 4.60 2.04
CA TYR A 4 23.49 3.70 3.02
C TYR A 4 24.28 2.41 3.27
N ASN A 5 25.04 1.95 2.27
CA ASN A 5 25.88 0.77 2.42
C ASN A 5 27.12 1.03 3.29
N LEU A 6 27.46 2.31 3.53
CA LEU A 6 28.56 2.74 4.40
C LEU A 6 28.12 3.05 5.84
N LEU A 7 26.81 2.98 6.12
CA LEU A 7 26.26 3.16 7.47
C LEU A 7 26.33 1.86 8.27
N ASP A 8 26.64 1.97 9.55
CA ASP A 8 26.46 0.87 10.51
C ASP A 8 24.96 0.65 10.78
N ALA A 9 24.58 -0.62 10.95
CA ALA A 9 23.19 -0.99 11.20
C ALA A 9 22.90 -0.98 12.71
N VAL A 10 21.92 -0.19 13.15
CA VAL A 10 21.55 -0.09 14.56
C VAL A 10 20.63 -1.24 14.95
N ASP A 11 20.97 -1.96 16.03
CA ASP A 11 20.11 -2.97 16.63
C ASP A 11 19.09 -2.30 17.57
N ILE A 12 17.82 -2.34 17.18
CA ILE A 12 16.71 -1.72 17.93
C ILE A 12 15.80 -2.74 18.64
N SER A 13 16.00 -4.04 18.43
CA SER A 13 15.04 -5.07 18.88
C SER A 13 14.92 -5.12 20.40
N ASN A 14 16.04 -4.90 21.10
CA ASN A 14 16.08 -4.85 22.57
C ASN A 14 15.74 -3.46 23.14
N GLN A 15 15.46 -2.46 22.29
CA GLN A 15 15.10 -1.11 22.72
C GLN A 15 13.59 -0.91 22.86
N ILE A 16 12.78 -1.78 22.25
CA ILE A 16 11.31 -1.74 22.30
C ILE A 16 10.84 -2.12 23.72
N PRO A 17 10.21 -1.21 24.50
CA PRO A 17 9.78 -1.55 25.86
C PRO A 17 8.65 -2.58 25.85
N SER A 18 8.66 -3.53 26.78
CA SER A 18 7.56 -4.50 26.94
C SER A 18 6.21 -3.82 27.23
N SER A 19 6.23 -2.64 27.87
CA SER A 19 5.05 -1.81 28.13
C SER A 19 4.39 -1.27 26.85
N PHE A 20 5.09 -1.20 25.72
CA PHE A 20 4.51 -0.76 24.45
C PHE A 20 3.27 -1.56 24.10
N TYR A 21 3.37 -2.90 24.19
CA TYR A 21 2.30 -3.80 23.75
C TYR A 21 1.03 -3.64 24.60
N SER A 22 1.16 -3.48 25.92
CA SER A 22 0.00 -3.24 26.80
C SER A 22 -0.55 -1.82 26.68
N GLN A 23 0.30 -0.81 26.54
CA GLN A 23 -0.14 0.57 26.30
C GLN A 23 -0.94 0.70 25.00
N MET A 24 -0.57 -0.03 23.94
CA MET A 24 -1.29 -0.07 22.67
C MET A 24 -2.70 -0.69 22.77
N GLU A 25 -3.03 -1.37 23.86
CA GLU A 25 -4.39 -1.87 24.13
C GLU A 25 -5.21 -0.92 25.02
N SER A 26 -4.62 0.18 25.51
CA SER A 26 -5.32 1.15 26.33
C SER A 26 -6.51 1.78 25.60
N LYS A 27 -7.60 1.97 26.35
CA LYS A 27 -8.77 2.75 25.89
C LYS A 27 -8.41 4.23 25.70
N LYS A 28 -7.44 4.78 26.44
CA LYS A 28 -7.01 6.18 26.30
C LYS A 28 -6.10 6.31 25.07
N TRP A 29 -6.51 7.15 24.12
CA TRP A 29 -5.75 7.38 22.89
C TRP A 29 -4.40 8.08 23.14
N SER A 30 -4.28 8.84 24.23
CA SER A 30 -3.02 9.50 24.63
C SER A 30 -1.95 8.47 25.01
N GLU A 31 -2.30 7.47 25.82
CA GLU A 31 -1.38 6.39 26.22
C GLU A 31 -0.89 5.58 24.99
N ARG A 32 -1.77 5.35 24.00
CA ARG A 32 -1.38 4.73 22.72
C ARG A 32 -0.45 5.63 21.90
N LYS A 33 -0.67 6.95 21.89
CA LYS A 33 0.20 7.93 21.23
C LYS A 33 1.57 8.00 21.89
N GLU A 34 1.63 8.07 23.22
CA GLU A 34 2.87 8.09 24.00
C GLU A 34 3.71 6.82 23.73
N ALA A 35 3.07 5.64 23.69
CA ALA A 35 3.72 4.39 23.33
C ALA A 35 4.34 4.43 21.92
N LEU A 36 3.62 4.99 20.94
CA LEU A 36 4.13 5.15 19.57
C LEU A 36 5.25 6.20 19.48
N GLU A 37 5.22 7.28 20.29
CA GLU A 37 6.31 8.27 20.34
C GLU A 37 7.63 7.68 20.86
N VAL A 38 7.57 6.62 21.68
CA VAL A 38 8.78 5.87 22.06
C VAL A 38 9.31 5.06 20.88
N ILE A 39 8.44 4.35 20.16
CA ILE A 39 8.84 3.62 18.93
C ILE A 39 9.40 4.58 17.89
N GLU A 40 8.76 5.72 17.64
CA GLU A 40 9.19 6.73 16.66
C GLU A 40 10.62 7.22 16.91
N LYS A 41 11.03 7.36 18.18
CA LYS A 41 12.40 7.72 18.58
C LYS A 41 13.39 6.58 18.34
N ILE A 42 12.99 5.35 18.65
CA ILE A 42 13.81 4.14 18.44
C ILE A 42 14.01 3.88 16.93
N THR A 43 12.97 4.05 16.11
CA THR A 43 13.04 3.85 14.65
C THR A 43 13.61 5.05 13.90
N ALA A 44 13.91 6.18 14.57
CA ALA A 44 14.54 7.36 13.97
C ALA A 44 16.06 7.20 13.70
N VAL A 45 16.45 6.04 13.14
CA VAL A 45 17.83 5.71 12.76
C VAL A 45 17.90 5.45 11.25
N PRO A 46 18.99 5.82 10.56
CA PRO A 46 19.06 5.78 9.10
C PRO A 46 19.19 4.36 8.52
N LYS A 47 19.56 3.38 9.36
CA LYS A 47 19.72 1.96 9.00
C LYS A 47 19.47 1.08 10.22
N ILE A 48 18.56 0.13 10.07
CA ILE A 48 18.13 -0.81 11.11
C ILE A 48 18.73 -2.17 10.78
N LYS A 49 19.25 -2.87 11.79
CA LYS A 49 19.70 -4.26 11.68
C LYS A 49 18.49 -5.19 11.52
N ASN A 50 18.53 -6.11 10.55
CA ASN A 50 17.48 -7.09 10.36
C ASN A 50 17.33 -8.01 11.60
N ALA A 51 16.10 -8.19 12.06
CA ALA A 51 15.70 -8.94 13.23
C ALA A 51 14.18 -9.23 13.18
N ASP A 52 13.64 -9.93 14.18
CA ASP A 52 12.20 -10.21 14.23
C ASP A 52 11.39 -8.96 14.65
N PHE A 53 10.71 -8.37 13.66
CA PHE A 53 9.78 -7.26 13.84
C PHE A 53 8.31 -7.65 13.58
N ASN A 54 7.99 -8.95 13.50
CA ASN A 54 6.65 -9.43 13.15
C ASN A 54 5.55 -8.83 14.03
N GLU A 55 5.76 -8.85 15.35
CA GLU A 55 4.76 -8.41 16.33
C GLU A 55 4.60 -6.88 16.33
N LEU A 56 5.70 -6.13 16.24
CA LEU A 56 5.67 -4.67 16.08
C LEU A 56 4.87 -4.28 14.83
N VAL A 57 5.20 -4.88 13.67
CA VAL A 57 4.51 -4.61 12.40
C VAL A 57 3.03 -5.02 12.46
N ARG A 58 2.69 -6.11 13.16
CA ARG A 58 1.29 -6.53 13.38
C ARG A 58 0.51 -5.47 14.15
N ILE A 59 1.07 -4.94 15.23
CA ILE A 59 0.45 -3.87 16.04
C ILE A 59 0.34 -2.57 15.24
N LEU A 60 1.39 -2.13 14.54
CA LEU A 60 1.36 -0.92 13.72
C LEU A 60 0.27 -1.00 12.63
N LYS A 61 0.18 -2.10 11.88
CA LYS A 61 -0.88 -2.33 10.89
C LYS A 61 -2.28 -2.35 11.52
N LYS A 62 -2.46 -3.05 12.65
CA LYS A 62 -3.74 -3.08 13.41
C LYS A 62 -4.19 -1.66 13.76
N THR A 63 -3.29 -0.82 14.25
CA THR A 63 -3.54 0.57 14.61
C THR A 63 -3.89 1.43 13.40
N ILE A 64 -3.11 1.36 12.31
CA ILE A 64 -3.39 2.09 11.07
C ILE A 64 -4.77 1.73 10.50
N ALA A 65 -5.13 0.44 10.51
CA ALA A 65 -6.40 -0.05 9.98
C ALA A 65 -7.61 0.33 10.86
N LYS A 66 -7.49 0.18 12.18
CA LYS A 66 -8.64 0.09 13.10
C LYS A 66 -8.70 1.14 14.21
N ASP A 67 -7.67 1.96 14.44
CA ASP A 67 -7.74 2.98 15.49
C ASP A 67 -8.71 4.11 15.09
N ALA A 68 -9.60 4.46 16.02
CA ALA A 68 -10.60 5.51 15.85
C ALA A 68 -9.99 6.93 15.94
N ASN A 69 -8.83 7.10 16.58
CA ASN A 69 -8.15 8.38 16.67
C ASN A 69 -7.10 8.51 15.57
N VAL A 70 -7.36 9.43 14.63
CA VAL A 70 -6.50 9.67 13.46
C VAL A 70 -5.09 10.16 13.81
N VAL A 71 -4.86 10.74 14.99
CA VAL A 71 -3.51 11.12 15.46
C VAL A 71 -2.69 9.85 15.80
N VAL A 72 -3.33 8.86 16.40
CA VAL A 72 -2.69 7.55 16.71
C VAL A 72 -2.43 6.78 15.41
N VAL A 73 -3.37 6.81 14.44
CA VAL A 73 -3.14 6.30 13.07
C VAL A 73 -1.93 6.95 12.42
N GLN A 74 -1.82 8.29 12.47
CA GLN A 74 -0.72 9.02 11.85
C GLN A 74 0.63 8.67 12.48
N SER A 75 0.70 8.58 13.81
CA SER A 75 1.92 8.19 14.52
C SER A 75 2.32 6.73 14.22
N ALA A 76 1.36 5.81 14.15
CA ALA A 76 1.62 4.41 13.76
C ALA A 76 2.10 4.28 12.31
N ALA A 77 1.53 5.07 11.38
CA ALA A 77 2.00 5.14 10.00
C ALA A 77 3.43 5.70 9.91
N LYS A 78 3.80 6.67 10.76
CA LYS A 78 5.16 7.23 10.83
C LYS A 78 6.17 6.23 11.35
N CYS A 79 5.84 5.49 12.41
CA CYS A 79 6.68 4.39 12.93
C CYS A 79 6.91 3.31 11.85
N LEU A 80 5.83 2.90 11.15
CA LEU A 80 5.92 1.91 10.07
C LEU A 80 6.75 2.42 8.88
N CYS A 81 6.65 3.71 8.55
CA CYS A 81 7.46 4.37 7.54
C CYS A 81 8.96 4.32 7.91
N GLN A 82 9.33 4.76 9.11
CA GLN A 82 10.72 4.74 9.59
C GLN A 82 11.30 3.32 9.62
N LEU A 83 10.54 2.34 10.11
CA LEU A 83 10.94 0.93 10.13
C LEU A 83 11.22 0.40 8.71
N ALA A 84 10.32 0.67 7.76
CA ALA A 84 10.50 0.26 6.37
C ALA A 84 11.66 1.02 5.68
N GLN A 85 11.89 2.30 5.99
CA GLN A 85 13.03 3.06 5.49
C GLN A 85 14.38 2.54 6.02
N GLY A 86 14.43 2.19 7.30
CA GLY A 86 15.63 1.69 7.97
C GLY A 86 16.00 0.25 7.61
N LEU A 87 15.02 -0.60 7.28
CA LEU A 87 15.25 -1.99 6.84
C LEU A 87 15.38 -2.13 5.31
N ARG A 88 14.75 -1.26 4.52
CA ARG A 88 14.67 -1.33 3.05
C ARG A 88 14.24 -2.71 2.54
N TYR A 89 15.17 -3.53 2.04
CA TYR A 89 14.90 -4.85 1.46
C TYR A 89 14.57 -5.90 2.52
N ASP A 90 15.12 -5.76 3.73
CA ASP A 90 14.81 -6.64 4.86
C ASP A 90 13.34 -6.49 5.33
N PHE A 91 12.63 -5.44 4.89
CA PHE A 91 11.20 -5.27 5.12
C PHE A 91 10.31 -6.13 4.20
N ALA A 92 10.88 -6.86 3.22
CA ALA A 92 10.13 -7.66 2.25
C ALA A 92 9.05 -8.60 2.84
N PRO A 93 9.27 -9.31 3.97
CA PRO A 93 8.24 -10.16 4.59
C PRO A 93 6.99 -9.38 5.05
N HIS A 94 7.11 -8.06 5.20
CA HIS A 94 6.07 -7.18 5.70
C HIS A 94 5.43 -6.32 4.59
N SER A 95 6.15 -6.07 3.49
CA SER A 95 5.80 -5.14 2.42
C SER A 95 4.36 -5.26 1.92
N ASN A 96 3.96 -6.39 1.32
CA ASN A 96 2.64 -6.52 0.68
C ASN A 96 1.49 -6.29 1.67
N SER A 97 1.57 -6.92 2.86
CA SER A 97 0.53 -6.76 3.90
C SER A 97 0.46 -5.34 4.47
N SER A 98 1.58 -4.62 4.48
CA SER A 98 1.64 -3.22 4.91
C SER A 98 1.05 -2.30 3.86
N LEU A 99 1.39 -2.52 2.57
CA LEU A 99 0.83 -1.78 1.44
C LEU A 99 -0.69 -1.91 1.36
N SER A 100 -1.22 -3.14 1.40
CA SER A 100 -2.66 -3.40 1.46
C SER A 100 -3.35 -2.60 2.59
N THR A 101 -2.79 -2.65 3.80
CA THR A 101 -3.29 -1.89 4.97
C THR A 101 -3.27 -0.37 4.73
N ILE A 102 -2.18 0.16 4.17
CA ILE A 102 -2.01 1.60 3.92
C ILE A 102 -2.94 2.08 2.79
N PHE A 103 -3.09 1.29 1.72
CA PHE A 103 -3.94 1.62 0.58
C PHE A 103 -5.42 1.71 0.98
N GLU A 104 -5.92 0.78 1.80
CA GLU A 104 -7.27 0.90 2.36
C GLU A 104 -7.44 2.12 3.28
N LYS A 105 -6.35 2.59 3.90
CA LYS A 105 -6.36 3.76 4.79
C LYS A 105 -6.25 5.10 4.03
N PHE A 106 -5.96 5.10 2.72
CA PHE A 106 -6.09 6.30 1.88
C PHE A 106 -7.52 6.86 1.79
N LYS A 107 -8.54 6.21 2.38
CA LYS A 107 -9.84 6.85 2.65
C LYS A 107 -9.77 8.11 3.53
N GLU A 108 -8.68 8.32 4.26
CA GLU A 108 -8.46 9.55 5.05
C GLU A 108 -8.24 10.78 4.16
N LYS A 109 -8.78 11.93 4.58
CA LYS A 109 -8.75 13.20 3.82
C LYS A 109 -7.84 14.28 4.39
N LYS A 110 -7.25 14.08 5.58
CA LYS A 110 -6.40 15.08 6.24
C LYS A 110 -5.01 15.11 5.57
N PRO A 111 -4.55 16.24 5.00
CA PRO A 111 -3.30 16.28 4.23
C PRO A 111 -2.08 15.74 5.00
N HIS A 112 -1.89 16.16 6.25
CA HIS A 112 -0.80 15.69 7.12
C HIS A 112 -0.80 14.17 7.36
N VAL A 113 -1.97 13.52 7.33
CA VAL A 113 -2.11 12.07 7.50
C VAL A 113 -1.83 11.36 6.17
N ILE A 114 -2.35 11.90 5.07
CA ILE A 114 -2.09 11.40 3.71
C ILE A 114 -0.60 11.42 3.40
N THR A 115 0.12 12.51 3.72
CA THR A 115 1.57 12.61 3.50
C THR A 115 2.33 11.47 4.16
N VAL A 116 2.07 11.20 5.45
CA VAL A 116 2.72 10.08 6.18
C VAL A 116 2.32 8.72 5.60
N LEU A 117 1.06 8.52 5.18
CA LEU A 117 0.63 7.29 4.51
C LEU A 117 1.33 7.09 3.15
N ARG A 118 1.53 8.16 2.36
CA ARG A 118 2.29 8.11 1.10
C ARG A 118 3.75 7.74 1.35
N GLU A 119 4.40 8.35 2.35
CA GLU A 119 5.78 8.03 2.73
C GLU A 119 5.90 6.57 3.20
N ALA A 120 4.96 6.10 4.01
CA ALA A 120 4.91 4.71 4.48
C ALA A 120 4.72 3.73 3.32
N ALA A 121 3.85 4.02 2.35
CA ALA A 121 3.67 3.21 1.14
C ALA A 121 4.94 3.19 0.27
N ASP A 122 5.52 4.37 0.01
CA ASP A 122 6.73 4.51 -0.81
C ASP A 122 7.97 3.86 -0.16
N ALA A 123 7.99 3.74 1.17
CA ALA A 123 9.01 3.01 1.93
C ALA A 123 8.75 1.49 1.90
N ALA A 124 7.54 1.05 2.24
CA ALA A 124 7.15 -0.36 2.24
C ALA A 124 7.28 -1.01 0.85
N PHE A 125 7.08 -0.24 -0.23
CA PHE A 125 7.25 -0.72 -1.60
C PHE A 125 8.69 -1.15 -1.92
N ILE A 126 9.72 -0.65 -1.23
CA ILE A 126 11.13 -0.99 -1.49
C ILE A 126 11.40 -2.50 -1.32
N GLY A 127 10.71 -3.15 -0.37
CA GLY A 127 10.81 -4.60 -0.13
C GLY A 127 9.93 -5.47 -1.04
N THR A 128 9.27 -4.92 -2.06
CA THR A 128 8.45 -5.70 -3.01
C THR A 128 8.55 -5.10 -4.42
N ASN A 129 7.68 -5.49 -5.35
CA ASN A 129 7.66 -4.99 -6.72
C ASN A 129 6.22 -4.96 -7.26
N LEU A 130 6.01 -4.43 -8.47
CA LEU A 130 4.67 -4.36 -9.06
C LEU A 130 4.11 -5.74 -9.45
N GLU A 131 4.92 -6.76 -9.75
CA GLU A 131 4.41 -8.11 -10.07
C GLU A 131 3.66 -8.73 -8.88
N ASN A 132 4.09 -8.39 -7.66
CA ASN A 132 3.49 -8.89 -6.43
C ASN A 132 2.20 -8.17 -6.01
N ILE A 133 1.89 -6.98 -6.53
CA ILE A 133 0.80 -6.12 -6.03
C ILE A 133 -0.12 -5.51 -7.11
N PHE A 134 0.15 -5.71 -8.40
CA PHE A 134 -0.60 -5.00 -9.45
C PHE A 134 -2.10 -5.35 -9.47
N GLU A 135 -2.49 -6.57 -9.07
CA GLU A 135 -3.90 -6.98 -9.01
C GLU A 135 -4.67 -6.19 -7.94
N ASP A 136 -4.14 -6.11 -6.71
CA ASP A 136 -4.66 -5.27 -5.63
C ASP A 136 -4.75 -3.79 -6.06
N VAL A 137 -3.70 -3.27 -6.71
CA VAL A 137 -3.67 -1.89 -7.21
C VAL A 137 -4.76 -1.64 -8.26
N ILE A 138 -4.99 -2.59 -9.18
CA ILE A 138 -6.08 -2.49 -10.17
C ILE A 138 -7.45 -2.50 -9.48
N GLN A 139 -7.66 -3.34 -8.46
CA GLN A 139 -8.89 -3.36 -7.69
C GLN A 139 -9.12 -2.03 -6.95
N LEU A 140 -8.07 -1.41 -6.42
CA LEU A 140 -8.14 -0.12 -5.73
C LEU A 140 -8.32 1.07 -6.67
N LEU A 141 -7.88 0.98 -7.93
CA LEU A 141 -8.19 1.96 -8.99
C LEU A 141 -9.68 1.92 -9.40
N ASP A 142 -10.38 0.81 -9.19
CA ASP A 142 -11.83 0.67 -9.41
C ASP A 142 -12.66 0.92 -8.14
N ASN A 143 -12.04 1.45 -7.07
CA ASN A 143 -12.71 1.63 -5.79
C ASN A 143 -13.84 2.68 -5.85
N LYS A 144 -14.97 2.41 -5.18
CA LYS A 144 -16.10 3.36 -5.07
C LYS A 144 -15.75 4.70 -4.40
N ASN A 145 -14.63 4.79 -3.66
CA ASN A 145 -14.17 6.02 -3.03
C ASN A 145 -13.18 6.77 -3.94
N PRO A 146 -13.52 7.96 -4.47
CA PRO A 146 -12.62 8.75 -5.33
C PRO A 146 -11.29 9.10 -4.66
N GLN A 147 -11.26 9.28 -3.33
CA GLN A 147 -10.02 9.55 -2.60
C GLN A 147 -9.02 8.39 -2.73
N ILE A 148 -9.49 7.13 -2.61
CA ILE A 148 -8.61 5.96 -2.77
C ILE A 148 -8.08 5.91 -4.21
N LYS A 149 -8.95 6.04 -5.22
CA LYS A 149 -8.55 6.05 -6.63
C LYS A 149 -7.50 7.12 -6.94
N SER A 150 -7.71 8.33 -6.42
CA SER A 150 -6.80 9.46 -6.55
C SER A 150 -5.43 9.16 -5.95
N GLU A 151 -5.37 8.65 -4.71
CA GLU A 151 -4.11 8.28 -4.06
C GLU A 151 -3.40 7.10 -4.73
N MET A 152 -4.14 6.14 -5.28
CA MET A 152 -3.54 5.03 -6.06
C MET A 152 -2.93 5.51 -7.37
N CYS A 153 -3.56 6.45 -8.07
CA CYS A 153 -2.97 7.10 -9.25
C CYS A 153 -1.67 7.83 -8.87
N LEU A 154 -1.66 8.57 -7.75
CA LEU A 154 -0.47 9.23 -7.23
C LEU A 154 0.63 8.24 -6.83
N PHE A 155 0.28 7.11 -6.20
CA PHE A 155 1.22 6.04 -5.86
C PHE A 155 1.87 5.45 -7.11
N LEU A 156 1.10 5.17 -8.16
CA LEU A 156 1.63 4.70 -9.44
C LEU A 156 2.54 5.73 -10.11
N ALA A 157 2.16 7.02 -10.13
CA ALA A 157 3.02 8.09 -10.65
C ALA A 157 4.38 8.14 -9.92
N ARG A 158 4.39 8.13 -8.58
CA ARG A 158 5.64 8.09 -7.79
C ARG A 158 6.44 6.81 -8.03
N THR A 159 5.77 5.66 -8.10
CA THR A 159 6.40 4.36 -8.35
C THR A 159 7.07 4.30 -9.72
N PHE A 160 6.39 4.75 -10.77
CA PHE A 160 6.94 4.81 -12.13
C PHE A 160 8.14 5.76 -12.22
N ALA A 161 8.04 6.96 -11.62
CA ALA A 161 9.13 7.93 -11.59
C ALA A 161 10.37 7.46 -10.81
N ARG A 162 10.18 6.61 -9.79
CA ARG A 162 11.24 6.16 -8.86
C ARG A 162 11.86 4.81 -9.25
N PHE A 163 11.09 3.90 -9.86
CA PHE A 163 11.52 2.54 -10.19
C PHE A 163 11.31 2.22 -11.69
N PRO A 164 12.13 2.79 -12.61
CA PRO A 164 11.91 2.67 -14.05
C PRO A 164 11.71 1.27 -14.62
N ALA A 165 12.36 0.25 -14.05
CA ALA A 165 12.23 -1.13 -14.52
C ALA A 165 10.89 -1.79 -14.16
N GLN A 166 10.17 -1.28 -13.15
CA GLN A 166 8.79 -1.69 -12.87
C GLN A 166 7.86 -1.29 -14.03
N VAL A 167 8.14 -0.16 -14.70
CA VAL A 167 7.45 0.30 -15.91
C VAL A 167 7.87 -0.52 -17.14
N MET A 168 9.10 -1.03 -17.19
CA MET A 168 9.59 -1.80 -18.33
C MET A 168 8.98 -3.21 -18.42
N ASN A 169 8.33 -3.70 -17.36
CA ASN A 169 7.67 -4.99 -17.35
C ASN A 169 6.31 -4.94 -18.06
N LYS A 170 6.25 -5.47 -19.28
CA LYS A 170 5.03 -5.49 -20.10
C LYS A 170 3.88 -6.31 -19.47
N ARG A 171 4.17 -7.29 -18.60
CA ARG A 171 3.15 -8.12 -17.93
C ARG A 171 2.29 -7.29 -16.99
N THR A 172 2.90 -6.39 -16.22
CA THR A 172 2.21 -5.52 -15.24
C THR A 172 1.82 -4.18 -15.84
N LEU A 173 2.64 -3.60 -16.73
CA LEU A 173 2.38 -2.28 -17.30
C LEU A 173 1.05 -2.23 -18.07
N ARG A 174 0.77 -3.19 -18.97
CA ARG A 174 -0.45 -3.13 -19.80
C ARG A 174 -1.72 -3.21 -18.93
N PRO A 175 -1.90 -4.15 -17.99
CA PRO A 175 -3.04 -4.15 -17.08
C PRO A 175 -3.18 -2.85 -16.27
N LEU A 176 -2.08 -2.31 -15.74
CA LEU A 176 -2.10 -1.05 -14.98
C LEU A 176 -2.48 0.16 -15.83
N VAL A 177 -1.95 0.27 -17.06
CA VAL A 177 -2.32 1.34 -18.00
C VAL A 177 -3.79 1.21 -18.40
N ASN A 178 -4.29 0.00 -18.67
CA ASN A 178 -5.71 -0.22 -18.96
C ASN A 178 -6.62 0.19 -17.79
N ALA A 179 -6.20 -0.03 -16.54
CA ALA A 179 -6.92 0.45 -15.37
C ALA A 179 -6.89 1.99 -15.26
N LEU A 180 -5.73 2.61 -15.48
CA LEU A 180 -5.57 4.07 -15.49
C LEU A 180 -6.37 4.76 -16.62
N ILE A 181 -6.57 4.09 -17.77
CA ILE A 181 -7.42 4.58 -18.86
C ILE A 181 -8.89 4.66 -18.41
N LYS A 182 -9.37 3.74 -17.57
CA LYS A 182 -10.72 3.85 -17.00
C LYS A 182 -10.82 5.05 -16.06
N THR A 183 -9.82 5.30 -15.22
CA THR A 183 -9.83 6.42 -14.26
C THR A 183 -9.58 7.79 -14.91
N LEU A 184 -9.07 7.86 -16.14
CA LEU A 184 -9.12 9.08 -16.98
C LEU A 184 -10.55 9.55 -17.30
N SER A 185 -11.55 8.67 -17.18
CA SER A 185 -12.98 8.97 -17.39
C SER A 185 -13.77 9.07 -16.08
N ASP A 186 -13.10 9.14 -14.93
CA ASP A 186 -13.77 9.21 -13.63
C ASP A 186 -14.62 10.48 -13.48
N MET A 187 -15.63 10.44 -12.61
CA MET A 187 -16.47 11.60 -12.31
C MET A 187 -15.68 12.67 -11.53
N ASP A 188 -14.74 12.26 -10.67
CA ASP A 188 -13.90 13.18 -9.91
C ASP A 188 -12.73 13.73 -10.75
N ALA A 189 -12.61 15.05 -10.80
CA ALA A 189 -11.57 15.72 -11.59
C ALA A 189 -10.14 15.40 -11.13
N THR A 190 -9.93 15.26 -9.81
CA THR A 190 -8.65 14.92 -9.20
C THR A 190 -8.21 13.52 -9.61
N VAL A 191 -9.14 12.58 -9.69
CA VAL A 191 -8.87 11.22 -10.16
C VAL A 191 -8.43 11.24 -11.63
N ARG A 192 -9.12 12.00 -12.49
CA ARG A 192 -8.73 12.15 -13.91
C ARG A 192 -7.34 12.75 -14.08
N ASP A 193 -7.04 13.86 -13.40
CA ASP A 193 -5.74 14.54 -13.47
C ASP A 193 -4.61 13.65 -12.94
N ASN A 194 -4.80 12.97 -11.81
CA ASN A 194 -3.79 12.06 -11.26
C ASN A 194 -3.60 10.81 -12.14
N SER A 195 -4.64 10.34 -12.84
CA SER A 195 -4.53 9.28 -13.85
C SER A 195 -3.69 9.72 -15.04
N ALA A 196 -3.94 10.92 -15.55
CA ALA A 196 -3.13 11.52 -16.62
C ALA A 196 -1.67 11.70 -16.19
N MET A 197 -1.42 12.07 -14.93
CA MET A 197 -0.07 12.16 -14.39
C MET A 197 0.63 10.79 -14.30
N ALA A 198 -0.07 9.74 -13.87
CA ALA A 198 0.49 8.39 -13.82
C ALA A 198 0.85 7.87 -15.23
N ILE A 199 -0.05 8.03 -16.20
CA ILE A 199 0.18 7.63 -17.60
C ILE A 199 1.30 8.46 -18.24
N GLY A 200 1.32 9.78 -18.04
CA GLY A 200 2.38 10.67 -18.52
C GLY A 200 3.74 10.32 -17.93
N THR A 201 3.78 9.94 -16.65
CA THR A 201 5.01 9.45 -16.01
C THR A 201 5.48 8.12 -16.60
N ALA A 202 4.56 7.17 -16.85
CA ALA A 202 4.91 5.92 -17.54
C ALA A 202 5.44 6.18 -18.97
N MET A 203 4.90 7.19 -19.67
CA MET A 203 5.35 7.64 -21.00
C MET A 203 6.75 8.23 -20.96
N LYS A 204 7.06 9.05 -19.95
CA LYS A 204 8.41 9.61 -19.76
C LYS A 204 9.46 8.53 -19.50
N VAL A 205 9.09 7.44 -18.84
CA VAL A 205 9.98 6.33 -18.47
C VAL A 205 10.16 5.32 -19.60
N SER A 206 9.08 4.89 -20.24
CA SER A 206 9.08 3.78 -21.19
C SER A 206 9.09 4.20 -22.67
N GLY A 207 8.97 5.51 -22.93
CA GLY A 207 9.04 6.13 -24.25
C GLY A 207 7.67 6.31 -24.91
N GLU A 208 7.52 7.44 -25.63
CA GLU A 208 6.25 7.83 -26.27
C GLU A 208 5.73 6.75 -27.24
N LYS A 209 6.59 6.19 -28.10
CA LYS A 209 6.21 5.16 -29.08
C LYS A 209 5.54 3.93 -28.43
N LEU A 210 6.06 3.46 -27.30
CA LEU A 210 5.46 2.32 -26.59
C LEU A 210 4.14 2.73 -25.95
N MET A 211 4.11 3.84 -25.20
CA MET A 211 2.89 4.24 -24.50
C MET A 211 1.77 4.63 -25.43
N MET A 212 2.02 5.29 -26.57
CA MET A 212 0.99 5.56 -27.59
C MET A 212 0.34 4.28 -28.14
N THR A 213 1.09 3.16 -28.16
CA THR A 213 0.53 1.84 -28.51
C THR A 213 -0.30 1.23 -27.37
N LEU A 214 -0.10 1.67 -26.13
CA LEU A 214 -0.86 1.22 -24.95
C LEU A 214 -2.09 2.11 -24.65
N ILE A 215 -2.08 3.36 -25.11
CA ILE A 215 -3.17 4.34 -24.89
C ILE A 215 -3.94 4.67 -26.18
N ALA A 216 -3.86 3.81 -27.20
CA ALA A 216 -4.45 4.05 -28.53
C ALA A 216 -5.97 4.32 -28.48
N ASP A 217 -6.67 3.75 -27.50
CA ASP A 217 -8.13 3.90 -27.31
C ASP A 217 -8.51 5.14 -26.47
N VAL A 218 -7.54 5.96 -26.03
CA VAL A 218 -7.81 7.19 -25.28
C VAL A 218 -8.28 8.29 -26.22
N GLU A 219 -9.35 8.98 -25.84
CA GLU A 219 -9.97 10.03 -26.63
C GLU A 219 -8.98 11.18 -26.89
N PRO A 220 -8.84 11.70 -28.13
CA PRO A 220 -7.80 12.66 -28.49
C PRO A 220 -7.73 13.91 -27.59
N ILE A 221 -8.85 14.35 -27.03
CA ILE A 221 -8.94 15.49 -26.11
C ILE A 221 -8.19 15.28 -24.78
N LYS A 222 -7.95 14.04 -24.35
CA LYS A 222 -7.21 13.72 -23.12
C LYS A 222 -5.69 13.60 -23.34
N LEU A 223 -5.25 13.34 -24.57
CA LEU A 223 -3.84 13.16 -24.91
C LEU A 223 -2.95 14.38 -24.58
N PRO A 224 -3.35 15.65 -24.82
CA PRO A 224 -2.56 16.81 -24.45
C PRO A 224 -2.20 16.86 -22.95
N LYS A 225 -3.15 16.50 -22.08
CA LYS A 225 -2.92 16.47 -20.62
C LYS A 225 -1.90 15.41 -20.22
N ILE A 226 -1.95 14.24 -20.86
CA ILE A 226 -0.99 13.16 -20.64
C ILE A 226 0.43 13.60 -21.10
N LYS A 227 0.53 14.29 -22.24
CA LYS A 227 1.80 14.84 -22.73
C LYS A 227 2.36 15.94 -21.81
N GLU A 228 1.52 16.87 -21.34
CA GLU A 228 1.90 17.90 -20.36
C GLU A 228 2.53 17.28 -19.10
N PHE A 229 1.94 16.22 -18.57
CA PHE A 229 2.50 15.49 -17.43
C PHE A 229 3.76 14.69 -17.78
N CYS A 230 3.85 14.11 -18.99
CA CYS A 230 5.07 13.44 -19.47
C CYS A 230 6.27 14.40 -19.56
N GLU A 231 6.04 15.63 -20.03
CA GLU A 231 7.06 16.69 -20.08
C GLU A 231 7.53 17.06 -18.66
N LYS A 232 6.58 17.31 -17.75
CA LYS A 232 6.83 17.70 -16.35
C LYS A 232 7.38 16.58 -15.45
N ALA A 233 7.22 15.30 -15.83
CA ALA A 233 7.61 14.17 -14.99
C ALA A 233 9.14 14.09 -14.76
N GLN A 234 9.54 14.22 -13.50
CA GLN A 234 10.94 14.08 -13.06
C GLN A 234 11.23 12.63 -12.65
N VAL A 235 11.90 11.88 -13.52
CA VAL A 235 12.27 10.48 -13.28
C VAL A 235 13.60 10.40 -12.51
N LYS A 236 13.57 9.84 -11.30
CA LYS A 236 14.77 9.57 -10.50
C LYS A 236 15.30 8.18 -10.84
N LYS A 237 16.49 8.11 -11.45
CA LYS A 237 17.19 6.84 -11.70
C LYS A 237 17.81 6.32 -10.40
N ILE A 238 17.14 5.38 -9.74
CA ILE A 238 17.76 4.59 -8.66
C ILE A 238 18.90 3.72 -9.24
N PRO A 239 20.05 3.55 -8.54
CA PRO A 239 21.14 2.69 -9.00
C PRO A 239 20.73 1.23 -9.23
N LYS A 240 21.28 0.57 -10.27
CA LYS A 240 20.93 -0.82 -10.65
C LYS A 240 21.00 -1.85 -9.51
N ALA A 241 21.92 -1.70 -8.55
CA ALA A 241 22.02 -2.60 -7.41
C ALA A 241 20.73 -2.68 -6.58
N ALA A 242 20.07 -1.52 -6.40
CA ALA A 242 18.81 -1.40 -5.67
C ALA A 242 17.60 -1.97 -6.42
N LEU A 243 17.71 -2.15 -7.74
CA LEU A 243 16.71 -2.83 -8.56
C LEU A 243 16.89 -4.36 -8.50
N ASN A 244 18.13 -4.85 -8.52
CA ASN A 244 18.40 -6.29 -8.45
C ASN A 244 17.91 -6.89 -7.12
N ALA A 245 18.06 -6.18 -6.00
CA ALA A 245 17.52 -6.57 -4.69
C ALA A 245 15.98 -6.56 -4.62
N MET A 246 15.30 -5.88 -5.55
CA MET A 246 13.84 -5.76 -5.63
C MET A 246 13.20 -6.85 -6.51
N ASN A 247 13.98 -7.40 -7.44
CA ASN A 247 13.59 -8.54 -8.29
C ASN A 247 14.04 -9.89 -7.71
N ASN A 248 15.15 -9.92 -6.96
CA ASN A 248 15.60 -11.13 -6.29
C ASN A 248 15.02 -11.17 -4.88
N ASN A 249 13.88 -11.86 -4.72
CA ASN A 249 13.42 -12.31 -3.41
C ASN A 249 14.55 -13.15 -2.77
N PRO A 250 15.12 -12.78 -1.61
CA PRO A 250 16.12 -13.62 -0.96
C PRO A 250 15.43 -14.92 -0.54
N ALA A 251 15.80 -16.04 -1.18
CA ALA A 251 15.51 -17.34 -0.61
C ALA A 251 16.09 -17.37 0.81
N PRO A 252 15.39 -17.93 1.81
CA PRO A 252 15.88 -17.94 3.18
C PRO A 252 17.30 -18.52 3.21
N GLN A 253 18.28 -17.70 3.63
CA GLN A 253 19.64 -18.19 3.79
C GLN A 253 19.63 -19.25 4.88
N ALA A 254 19.79 -20.51 4.48
CA ALA A 254 20.02 -21.60 5.41
C ALA A 254 21.23 -21.22 6.28
N ALA A 255 21.06 -21.31 7.61
CA ALA A 255 22.12 -20.96 8.55
C ALA A 255 23.41 -21.75 8.23
N PRO A 256 24.60 -21.13 8.37
CA PRO A 256 25.85 -21.80 8.07
C PRO A 256 26.02 -23.03 8.96
N GLN A 257 26.06 -24.21 8.36
CA GLN A 257 26.35 -25.45 9.07
C GLN A 257 27.78 -25.39 9.60
N SER A 258 27.94 -25.53 10.92
CA SER A 258 29.24 -25.61 11.58
C SER A 258 29.92 -26.94 11.23
N ASN A 259 30.98 -26.87 10.43
CA ASN A 259 31.83 -28.02 10.12
C ASN A 259 32.65 -28.44 11.35
N HIS A 260 32.09 -29.28 12.21
CA HIS A 260 32.86 -30.15 13.09
C HIS A 260 33.08 -31.50 12.42
N ALA A 261 34.25 -31.67 11.82
CA ALA A 261 34.69 -32.95 11.29
C ALA A 261 35.25 -33.85 12.40
N PRO A 262 34.79 -35.11 12.55
CA PRO A 262 35.53 -36.14 13.25
C PRO A 262 36.51 -36.84 12.28
N PRO A 263 37.73 -37.20 12.70
CA PRO A 263 38.70 -37.86 11.83
C PRO A 263 38.34 -39.31 11.58
N ARG A 264 38.62 -39.82 10.37
CA ARG A 264 38.67 -41.26 10.11
C ARG A 264 39.92 -41.65 9.33
N ASN A 265 40.59 -42.66 9.88
CA ASN A 265 41.74 -43.33 9.30
C ASN A 265 41.40 -44.09 8.02
N SER A 266 42.42 -44.20 7.16
CA SER A 266 42.81 -45.38 6.39
C SER A 266 41.87 -45.98 5.33
N SER A 267 42.42 -45.93 4.11
CA SER A 267 42.53 -47.07 3.17
C SER A 267 41.34 -47.44 2.28
N ALA A 268 41.65 -47.32 0.99
CA ALA A 268 40.90 -47.75 -0.18
C ALA A 268 40.34 -49.18 -0.16
N THR A 269 39.26 -49.38 -0.93
CA THR A 269 39.16 -50.42 -1.97
C THR A 269 38.04 -50.06 -2.96
N MET A 270 38.29 -50.15 -4.26
CA MET A 270 37.23 -50.12 -5.29
C MET A 270 36.71 -51.53 -5.57
N VAL A 271 35.39 -51.72 -5.60
CA VAL A 271 34.75 -52.85 -6.29
C VAL A 271 33.55 -52.35 -7.10
N ARG A 272 33.43 -52.87 -8.33
CA ARG A 272 32.41 -52.55 -9.34
C ARG A 272 31.50 -53.77 -9.57
N SER A 273 30.19 -53.60 -9.48
CA SER A 273 29.16 -54.54 -10.00
C SER A 273 27.78 -53.88 -9.88
N THR A 274 27.19 -53.33 -10.95
CA THR A 274 26.17 -53.99 -11.81
C THR A 274 24.99 -54.63 -11.08
N SER A 275 23.76 -54.12 -11.29
CA SER A 275 22.76 -54.79 -12.14
C SER A 275 21.51 -53.93 -12.41
N ASN A 276 20.70 -54.35 -13.39
CA ASN A 276 19.51 -53.68 -13.91
C ASN A 276 18.24 -53.96 -13.08
N ARG A 277 17.27 -53.04 -13.09
CA ARG A 277 15.96 -53.33 -13.71
C ARG A 277 15.10 -52.10 -14.05
N ARG A 278 14.66 -52.09 -15.29
CA ARG A 278 13.50 -51.34 -15.84
C ARG A 278 12.23 -52.19 -15.65
N LEU A 279 11.06 -51.53 -15.66
CA LEU A 279 9.70 -51.96 -16.07
C LEU A 279 8.72 -51.01 -15.33
N THR A 280 7.90 -50.12 -15.90
CA THR A 280 6.88 -50.19 -16.97
C THR A 280 5.92 -51.36 -16.88
N VAL A 281 4.64 -51.10 -16.55
CA VAL A 281 3.46 -51.36 -17.42
C VAL A 281 2.18 -50.80 -16.77
N THR A 282 1.18 -50.53 -17.61
CA THR A 282 -0.10 -49.86 -17.34
C THR A 282 -1.28 -50.81 -17.04
N SER A 283 -2.40 -50.20 -16.62
CA SER A 283 -3.81 -50.51 -17.00
C SER A 283 -4.51 -51.79 -16.53
N ALA A 284 -5.64 -51.59 -15.82
CA ALA A 284 -6.91 -52.33 -15.99
C ALA A 284 -8.13 -51.51 -15.49
N LYS A 285 -9.28 -51.67 -16.18
CA LYS A 285 -10.69 -51.28 -15.86
C LYS A 285 -11.52 -52.60 -15.89
N PRO A 286 -12.85 -52.72 -15.60
CA PRO A 286 -13.97 -51.82 -16.02
C PRO A 286 -15.17 -51.68 -15.01
N ALA A 287 -16.03 -50.63 -15.12
CA ALA A 287 -17.47 -50.66 -15.53
C ALA A 287 -18.51 -51.17 -14.48
N THR A 288 -19.79 -50.75 -14.36
CA THR A 288 -20.64 -49.66 -14.93
C THR A 288 -22.01 -49.62 -14.19
N GLN A 289 -22.67 -48.46 -14.07
CA GLN A 289 -24.13 -48.29 -14.34
C GLN A 289 -24.56 -46.80 -14.42
N ARG A 290 -25.72 -46.54 -15.08
CA ARG A 290 -26.36 -45.22 -15.37
C ARG A 290 -27.11 -44.68 -14.13
N THR A 291 -27.59 -43.43 -14.00
CA THR A 291 -28.35 -42.51 -14.91
C THR A 291 -28.22 -41.01 -14.54
N GLN A 292 -28.69 -40.10 -15.41
CA GLN A 292 -28.88 -38.64 -15.21
C GLN A 292 -30.38 -38.27 -15.41
N PRO A 293 -30.83 -37.00 -15.28
CA PRO A 293 -30.64 -36.01 -14.20
C PRO A 293 -31.98 -35.36 -13.73
N ALA A 294 -32.00 -34.60 -12.62
CA ALA A 294 -33.14 -33.74 -12.24
C ALA A 294 -32.73 -32.48 -11.45
N ALA A 295 -33.59 -31.45 -11.48
CA ALA A 295 -33.34 -30.07 -11.04
C ALA A 295 -33.63 -29.82 -9.53
N PRO A 296 -33.18 -28.68 -8.93
CA PRO A 296 -33.28 -28.45 -7.48
C PRO A 296 -34.63 -27.85 -7.02
N PRO A 297 -35.06 -28.10 -5.76
CA PRO A 297 -36.29 -27.53 -5.20
C PRO A 297 -36.09 -26.16 -4.52
N ALA A 298 -37.16 -25.38 -4.47
CA ALA A 298 -37.26 -24.09 -3.77
C ALA A 298 -37.97 -24.23 -2.38
N PRO A 299 -37.78 -23.28 -1.45
CA PRO A 299 -38.35 -23.35 -0.09
C PRO A 299 -39.81 -22.86 0.03
N SER A 300 -40.47 -23.23 1.12
CA SER A 300 -41.92 -23.06 1.36
C SER A 300 -42.28 -22.09 2.49
N SER A 301 -43.34 -21.26 2.27
CA SER A 301 -44.34 -20.74 3.24
C SER A 301 -43.86 -20.01 4.53
N ASN A 302 -44.42 -18.90 5.04
CA ASN A 302 -45.64 -18.10 4.79
C ASN A 302 -45.36 -16.64 5.28
N ALA A 303 -46.24 -15.63 5.36
CA ALA A 303 -47.71 -15.54 5.34
C ALA A 303 -48.19 -14.20 4.69
N THR A 304 -49.43 -13.77 4.97
CA THR A 304 -50.10 -12.60 4.36
C THR A 304 -50.81 -11.71 5.38
N VAL A 305 -50.72 -10.37 5.26
CA VAL A 305 -51.80 -9.43 5.66
C VAL A 305 -51.94 -8.31 4.62
N LYS A 306 -53.18 -7.86 4.36
CA LYS A 306 -53.56 -6.92 3.29
C LYS A 306 -53.53 -5.43 3.72
N ARG A 307 -53.56 -4.57 2.69
CA ARG A 307 -53.69 -3.09 2.75
C ARG A 307 -54.98 -2.63 3.46
N ASN A 308 -54.93 -1.41 4.00
CA ASN A 308 -56.04 -0.45 3.93
C ASN A 308 -55.47 0.97 3.78
N ALA A 309 -56.23 1.87 3.16
CA ALA A 309 -55.84 3.25 2.87
C ALA A 309 -56.84 4.24 3.50
N THR A 310 -56.34 5.31 4.11
CA THR A 310 -57.16 6.43 4.59
C THR A 310 -56.49 7.76 4.27
N ILE A 311 -57.27 8.70 3.75
CA ILE A 311 -56.87 10.05 3.37
C ILE A 311 -56.99 10.98 4.59
N ILE A 312 -55.95 11.77 4.91
CA ILE A 312 -56.09 13.03 5.66
C ILE A 312 -55.22 14.12 5.02
N LYS A 313 -55.83 15.28 4.75
CA LYS A 313 -55.15 16.53 4.34
C LYS A 313 -54.63 17.28 5.57
N ARG A 314 -53.40 17.82 5.53
CA ARG A 314 -53.07 19.27 5.67
C ARG A 314 -51.61 19.52 6.10
N SER A 315 -51.00 20.53 5.44
CA SER A 315 -49.99 21.49 5.94
C SER A 315 -48.91 21.01 6.94
N THR A 316 -47.62 21.11 6.65
CA THR A 316 -46.88 22.40 6.63
C THR A 316 -45.44 22.19 6.10
N ALA A 317 -44.83 23.24 5.54
CA ALA A 317 -43.44 23.20 5.07
C ALA A 317 -42.43 23.45 6.22
N PRO A 318 -41.31 22.71 6.31
CA PRO A 318 -40.22 23.05 7.22
C PRO A 318 -39.42 24.25 6.69
N LYS A 319 -39.18 25.24 7.56
CA LYS A 319 -38.41 26.45 7.22
C LYS A 319 -36.92 26.15 7.01
N ARG A 320 -36.34 26.88 6.06
CA ARG A 320 -34.89 27.03 5.84
C ARG A 320 -34.24 27.64 7.09
N SER A 321 -33.42 26.88 7.82
CA SER A 321 -32.66 27.41 8.97
C SER A 321 -31.44 28.20 8.51
N ILE A 322 -31.44 29.50 8.74
CA ILE A 322 -30.27 30.37 8.56
C ILE A 322 -29.44 30.32 9.85
N ALA A 323 -28.17 29.93 9.76
CA ALA A 323 -27.24 30.01 10.87
C ALA A 323 -26.76 31.47 11.07
N PRO A 324 -26.59 31.96 12.32
CA PRO A 324 -26.24 33.35 12.57
C PRO A 324 -24.77 33.67 12.25
N ALA A 325 -24.51 34.92 11.83
CA ALA A 325 -23.22 35.40 11.34
C ALA A 325 -22.17 35.73 12.45
N SER A 326 -22.17 34.97 13.55
CA SER A 326 -21.31 35.24 14.72
C SER A 326 -19.83 34.86 14.54
N SER A 327 -19.47 34.12 13.48
CA SER A 327 -18.08 33.72 13.22
C SER A 327 -17.21 34.82 12.58
N GLN A 328 -17.79 35.74 11.79
CA GLN A 328 -17.01 36.78 11.11
C GLN A 328 -16.62 37.93 12.05
N GLN A 329 -17.53 38.37 12.94
CA GLN A 329 -17.22 39.41 13.93
C GLN A 329 -16.10 38.99 14.89
N ASN A 330 -16.08 37.72 15.33
CA ASN A 330 -14.98 37.21 16.18
C ASN A 330 -13.62 37.23 15.48
N LEU A 331 -13.56 36.86 14.19
CA LEU A 331 -12.31 36.91 13.41
C LEU A 331 -11.80 38.34 13.25
N GLN A 332 -12.72 39.29 13.00
CA GLN A 332 -12.37 40.69 12.79
C GLN A 332 -11.89 41.37 14.07
N HIS A 333 -12.50 41.05 15.22
CA HIS A 333 -12.05 41.52 16.54
C HIS A 333 -10.68 40.94 16.92
N GLN A 334 -10.43 39.66 16.62
CA GLN A 334 -9.14 39.02 16.87
C GLN A 334 -7.99 39.61 16.02
N GLN A 335 -8.24 39.94 14.75
CA GLN A 335 -7.25 40.64 13.92
C GLN A 335 -6.95 42.06 14.44
N GLN A 336 -7.97 42.77 14.92
CA GLN A 336 -7.78 44.13 15.46
C GLN A 336 -6.95 44.14 16.74
N GLN A 337 -7.11 43.14 17.62
CA GLN A 337 -6.25 42.95 18.79
C GLN A 337 -4.80 42.60 18.43
N GLN A 338 -4.57 41.77 17.40
CA GLN A 338 -3.21 41.49 16.92
C GLN A 338 -2.51 42.73 16.35
N GLN A 339 -3.22 43.59 15.62
CA GLN A 339 -2.63 44.84 15.11
C GLN A 339 -2.27 45.82 16.23
N GLN A 340 -3.08 45.93 17.29
CA GLN A 340 -2.75 46.75 18.45
C GLN A 340 -1.50 46.22 19.19
N GLN A 341 -1.39 44.90 19.38
CA GLN A 341 -0.20 44.30 20.01
C GLN A 341 1.08 44.50 19.17
N GLN A 342 0.99 44.45 17.84
CA GLN A 342 2.14 44.73 16.97
C GLN A 342 2.56 46.21 17.01
N HIS A 343 1.61 47.14 17.07
CA HIS A 343 1.92 48.57 17.17
C HIS A 343 2.58 48.91 18.52
N GLN A 344 2.17 48.23 19.59
CA GLN A 344 2.71 48.40 20.94
C GLN A 344 4.07 47.70 21.17
N GLN A 345 4.59 46.96 20.19
CA GLN A 345 5.96 46.43 20.14
C GLN A 345 6.90 47.24 19.23
N GLN A 346 6.41 48.33 18.62
CA GLN A 346 7.17 49.21 17.73
C GLN A 346 7.29 50.66 18.26
N GLN A 347 6.91 50.88 19.53
CA GLN A 347 7.16 52.09 20.30
C GLN A 347 7.98 51.74 21.55
#